data_AF-A0A3M7IFD0-F1
#
_entry.id   AF-A0A3M7IFD0-F1
#
_cell.length_a   1.000
_cell.length_b   1.000
_cell.length_c   1.000
_cell.angle_alpha   90.00
_cell.angle_beta   90.00
_cell.angle_gamma   90.00
#
_symmetry.space_group_name_H-M   'P 1'
#
loop_
_entity.id
_entity.type
_entity.pdbx_description
1 polymer ?
#
loop_
_entity_poly.entity_id
_entity_poly.type
_entity_poly.pdbx_seq_one_letter_code
_entity_poly.pdbx_strand_id
1 'polypeptide(L)'
;MGSGSSKPEQHIFHADAPVSFSQNVLNSLQTNPESDTTRARTAELKVQHRVNAELQRIRDTQAQQLEQLTASLTTSAAAADDTTVPTTALVTSEPSKDPTSLAYHLSSPFYQDHSGGANASATSTAHTLDTPLDSGRSHASVAQEIMDLKTKLEQRKRTDKASPEVEKAKESMVQCLRLNDRRPLDCWQEVEQFKREVGRLERGFVEKVGR
;
A
#
# COMPACT_ATOMS: atom_id res chain seq x y z
N MET A 1 10.43 2.20 59.35
CA MET A 1 11.51 2.78 58.52
C MET A 1 11.93 1.72 57.53
N GLY A 2 11.54 1.87 56.27
CA GLY A 2 11.82 0.94 55.19
C GLY A 2 12.63 1.64 54.11
N SER A 3 13.69 0.97 53.65
CA SER A 3 14.46 1.35 52.46
C SER A 3 15.39 0.19 52.11
N GLY A 4 14.82 -0.87 51.53
CA GLY A 4 15.58 -1.87 50.78
C GLY A 4 15.81 -1.32 49.37
N SER A 5 17.06 -1.00 49.03
CA SER A 5 17.43 -0.60 47.69
C SER A 5 17.65 -1.86 46.84
N SER A 6 16.65 -2.25 46.05
CA SER A 6 16.77 -3.30 45.04
C SER A 6 17.22 -2.68 43.72
N LYS A 7 18.52 -2.80 43.43
CA LYS A 7 19.10 -2.44 42.13
C LYS A 7 18.78 -3.57 41.14
N PRO A 8 18.26 -3.31 39.93
CA PRO A 8 18.12 -4.36 38.92
C PRO A 8 19.52 -4.70 38.36
N GLU A 9 20.05 -5.87 38.71
CA GLU A 9 21.21 -6.42 38.00
C GLU A 9 20.79 -6.84 36.61
N GLN A 10 21.35 -6.17 35.60
CA GLN A 10 21.11 -6.47 34.20
C GLN A 10 22.00 -7.66 33.81
N HIS A 11 21.46 -8.87 33.86
CA HIS A 11 22.16 -10.07 33.39
C HIS A 11 22.27 -10.05 31.86
N ILE A 12 23.45 -9.67 31.37
CA ILE A 12 23.82 -9.83 29.97
C ILE A 12 24.34 -11.26 29.80
N PHE A 13 23.55 -12.11 29.14
CA PHE A 13 23.98 -13.46 28.81
C PHE A 13 24.97 -13.41 27.64
N HIS A 14 26.25 -13.61 27.96
CA HIS A 14 27.24 -13.96 26.96
C HIS A 14 27.13 -15.47 26.69
N ALA A 15 26.90 -15.85 25.43
CA ALA A 15 26.91 -17.26 25.05
C ALA A 15 28.35 -17.79 25.11
N ASP A 16 28.69 -18.51 26.17
CA ASP A 16 30.02 -19.07 26.44
C ASP A 16 30.32 -20.36 25.65
N ALA A 17 29.44 -20.71 24.71
CA ALA A 17 29.57 -21.87 23.83
C ALA A 17 29.54 -21.44 22.35
N PRO A 18 30.40 -22.02 21.49
CA PRO A 18 30.34 -21.75 20.06
C PRO A 18 28.97 -22.16 19.54
N VAL A 19 28.26 -21.23 18.90
CA VAL A 19 26.94 -21.45 18.31
C VAL A 19 27.09 -22.51 17.22
N SER A 20 26.81 -23.77 17.57
CA SER A 20 26.82 -24.89 16.64
C SER A 20 25.45 -24.96 15.97
N PHE A 21 25.41 -24.67 14.68
CA PHE A 21 24.19 -24.87 13.89
C PHE A 21 24.05 -26.36 13.56
N SER A 22 22.81 -26.86 13.54
CA SER A 22 22.58 -28.23 13.11
C SER A 22 22.96 -28.39 11.64
N GLN A 23 23.57 -29.52 11.28
CA GLN A 23 23.99 -29.81 9.91
C GLN A 23 22.83 -29.74 8.91
N ASN A 24 21.60 -30.00 9.37
CA ASN A 24 20.39 -29.85 8.55
C ASN A 24 20.07 -28.39 8.23
N VAL A 25 20.30 -27.46 9.16
CA VAL A 25 20.12 -26.02 8.92
C VAL A 25 21.23 -25.51 8.01
N LEU A 26 22.48 -25.95 8.20
CA LEU A 26 23.58 -25.59 7.31
C LEU A 26 23.35 -26.11 5.88
N ASN A 27 22.91 -27.35 5.72
CA ASN A 27 22.56 -27.90 4.40
C ASN A 27 21.37 -27.16 3.79
N SER A 28 20.36 -26.80 4.58
CA SER A 28 19.23 -26.00 4.09
C SER A 28 19.67 -24.60 3.66
N LEU A 29 20.57 -23.95 4.41
CA LEU A 29 21.11 -22.64 4.04
C LEU A 29 22.06 -22.72 2.83
N GLN A 30 22.83 -23.81 2.67
CA GLN A 30 23.75 -24.02 1.54
C GLN A 30 23.02 -24.42 0.25
N THR A 31 21.92 -25.16 0.36
CA THR A 31 21.14 -25.63 -0.80
C THR A 31 20.04 -24.66 -1.22
N ASN A 32 19.73 -23.66 -0.40
CA ASN A 32 18.68 -22.69 -0.69
C ASN A 32 19.24 -21.52 -1.52
N PRO A 33 18.92 -21.42 -2.83
CA PRO A 33 19.34 -20.32 -3.68
C PRO A 33 18.51 -19.04 -3.45
N GLU A 34 17.52 -19.08 -2.56
CA GLU A 34 16.65 -17.95 -2.28
C GLU A 34 17.40 -16.89 -1.49
N SER A 35 17.81 -15.84 -2.19
CA SER A 35 18.24 -14.58 -1.60
C SER A 35 17.17 -14.04 -0.65
N ASP A 36 17.59 -13.20 0.30
CA ASP A 36 16.69 -12.47 1.20
C ASP A 36 15.55 -11.75 0.44
N THR A 37 15.85 -11.30 -0.79
CA THR A 37 14.86 -10.70 -1.69
C THR A 37 13.74 -11.65 -2.12
N THR A 38 14.02 -12.93 -2.39
CA THR A 38 12.94 -13.87 -2.73
C THR A 38 12.13 -14.26 -1.50
N ARG A 39 12.77 -14.38 -0.33
CA ARG A 39 12.06 -14.60 0.94
C ARG A 39 11.10 -13.46 1.25
N ALA A 40 11.56 -12.22 1.10
CA ALA A 40 10.72 -11.04 1.26
C ALA A 40 9.54 -11.03 0.26
N ARG A 41 9.79 -11.33 -1.02
CA ARG A 41 8.72 -11.42 -2.04
C ARG A 41 7.71 -12.52 -1.74
N THR A 42 8.16 -13.67 -1.24
CA THR A 42 7.28 -14.80 -0.93
C THR A 42 6.40 -14.49 0.28
N ALA A 43 6.96 -13.83 1.30
CA ALA A 43 6.20 -13.35 2.45
C ALA A 43 5.13 -12.32 2.02
N GLU A 44 5.51 -11.36 1.16
CA GLU A 44 4.62 -10.34 0.62
C GLU A 44 3.45 -10.97 -0.16
N LEU A 45 3.73 -11.91 -1.08
CA LEU A 45 2.69 -12.62 -1.84
C LEU A 45 1.71 -13.38 -0.93
N LYS A 46 2.21 -13.99 0.15
CA LYS A 46 1.36 -14.69 1.12
C LYS A 46 0.44 -13.72 1.87
N VAL A 47 0.95 -12.53 2.22
CA VAL A 47 0.14 -11.47 2.84
C VAL A 47 -0.95 -11.01 1.88
N GLN A 48 -0.60 -10.72 0.62
CA GLN A 48 -1.57 -10.31 -0.39
C GLN A 48 -2.66 -11.35 -0.59
N HIS A 49 -2.31 -12.64 -0.66
CA HIS A 49 -3.29 -13.71 -0.79
C HIS A 49 -4.24 -13.75 0.40
N ARG A 50 -3.72 -13.65 1.63
CA ARG A 50 -4.54 -13.67 2.84
C ARG A 50 -5.49 -12.47 2.92
N VAL A 51 -4.98 -11.27 2.62
CA VAL A 51 -5.80 -10.06 2.60
C VAL A 51 -6.93 -10.18 1.59
N ASN A 52 -6.64 -10.67 0.38
CA ASN A 52 -7.68 -10.88 -0.63
C ASN A 52 -8.74 -11.90 -0.19
N ALA A 53 -8.33 -13.02 0.41
CA ALA A 53 -9.24 -14.02 0.93
C ALA A 53 -10.15 -13.46 2.06
N GLU A 54 -9.59 -12.66 2.96
CA GLU A 54 -10.37 -12.01 4.03
C GLU A 54 -11.33 -10.95 3.47
N LEU A 55 -10.92 -10.17 2.46
CA LEU A 55 -11.80 -9.21 1.80
C LEU A 55 -12.97 -9.89 1.07
N GLN A 56 -12.72 -11.03 0.43
CA GLN A 56 -13.78 -11.84 -0.18
C GLN A 56 -14.74 -12.36 0.87
N ARG A 57 -14.22 -12.96 1.95
CA ARG A 57 -15.03 -13.42 3.08
C ARG A 57 -15.90 -12.30 3.65
N ILE A 58 -15.34 -11.12 3.87
CA ILE A 58 -16.09 -9.96 4.38
C ILE A 58 -17.20 -9.57 3.40
N ARG A 59 -16.92 -9.49 2.10
CA ARG A 59 -17.96 -9.20 1.09
C ARG A 59 -19.12 -10.19 1.16
N ASP A 60 -18.82 -11.49 1.20
CA ASP A 60 -19.85 -12.53 1.21
C ASP A 60 -20.69 -12.45 2.49
N THR A 61 -20.05 -12.20 3.64
CA THR A 61 -20.78 -12.01 4.91
C THR A 61 -21.67 -10.78 4.91
N GLN A 62 -21.22 -9.68 4.32
CA GLN A 62 -22.02 -8.47 4.19
C GLN A 62 -23.19 -8.68 3.25
N ALA A 63 -22.99 -9.37 2.12
CA ALA A 63 -24.07 -9.70 1.19
C ALA A 63 -25.16 -10.54 1.86
N GLN A 64 -24.78 -11.58 2.61
CA GLN A 64 -25.74 -12.39 3.38
C GLN A 64 -26.49 -11.58 4.43
N GLN A 65 -25.82 -10.67 5.14
CA GLN A 65 -26.49 -9.79 6.12
C GLN A 65 -27.49 -8.86 5.45
N LEU A 66 -27.15 -8.30 4.29
CA LEU A 66 -28.06 -7.46 3.52
C LEU A 66 -29.27 -8.25 3.03
N GLU A 67 -29.08 -9.48 2.55
CA GLU A 67 -30.18 -10.37 2.16
C GLU A 67 -31.10 -10.70 3.34
N GLN A 68 -30.53 -11.03 4.51
CA GLN A 68 -31.31 -11.30 5.72
C GLN A 68 -32.10 -10.08 6.21
N LEU A 69 -31.48 -8.90 6.21
CA LEU A 69 -32.15 -7.64 6.54
C LEU A 69 -33.25 -7.31 5.53
N THR A 70 -32.99 -7.54 4.25
CA THR A 70 -34.00 -7.32 3.21
C THR A 70 -35.17 -8.28 3.38
N ALA A 71 -34.91 -9.56 3.63
CA ALA A 71 -35.94 -10.57 3.87
C ALA A 71 -36.77 -10.29 5.14
N SER A 72 -36.16 -9.78 6.21
CA SER A 72 -36.88 -9.41 7.44
C SER A 72 -37.75 -8.16 7.20
N LEU A 73 -37.25 -7.16 6.47
CA LEU A 73 -38.03 -5.99 6.08
C LEU A 73 -39.23 -6.36 5.20
N THR A 74 -39.05 -7.23 4.19
CA THR A 74 -40.15 -7.64 3.31
C THR A 74 -41.16 -8.54 4.00
N THR A 75 -40.72 -9.41 4.92
CA THR A 75 -41.62 -10.29 5.69
C THR A 75 -42.44 -9.50 6.71
N SER A 76 -41.85 -8.48 7.38
CA SER A 76 -42.61 -7.59 8.26
C SER A 76 -43.56 -6.66 7.50
N ALA A 77 -43.25 -6.28 6.26
CA ALA A 77 -44.16 -5.49 5.42
C ALA A 77 -45.35 -6.31 4.89
N ALA A 78 -45.20 -7.63 4.73
CA ALA A 78 -46.26 -8.52 4.22
C ALA A 78 -47.32 -8.91 5.27
N ALA A 79 -47.15 -8.53 6.54
CA ALA A 79 -48.11 -8.82 7.62
C ALA A 79 -49.03 -7.63 7.99
N ALA A 80 -49.04 -6.58 7.17
CA ALA A 80 -49.99 -5.47 7.29
C ALA A 80 -50.88 -5.36 6.03
N ASP A 81 -51.98 -6.10 6.12
CA ASP A 81 -53.33 -5.84 5.59
C ASP A 81 -53.67 -6.04 4.10
N ASP A 82 -54.87 -6.59 3.96
CA ASP A 82 -55.59 -7.05 2.78
C ASP A 82 -56.60 -5.96 2.33
N THR A 83 -56.88 -5.93 1.02
CA THR A 83 -58.05 -5.32 0.36
C THR A 83 -58.20 -3.79 0.31
N THR A 84 -57.86 -3.20 -0.85
CA THR A 84 -58.78 -2.48 -1.77
C THR A 84 -58.03 -2.03 -3.05
N VAL A 85 -58.63 -2.27 -4.22
CA VAL A 85 -58.15 -1.94 -5.58
C VAL A 85 -58.79 -0.59 -6.02
N PRO A 86 -58.56 -0.01 -7.23
CA PRO A 86 -57.40 0.61 -7.91
C PRO A 86 -57.48 2.17 -7.95
N THR A 87 -56.57 2.81 -8.72
CA THR A 87 -56.77 4.06 -9.49
C THR A 87 -56.11 5.32 -8.93
N THR A 88 -55.26 5.91 -9.80
CA THR A 88 -54.76 7.29 -9.84
C THR A 88 -55.05 8.18 -8.62
N ALA A 89 -54.02 8.42 -7.81
CA ALA A 89 -53.92 9.65 -7.06
C ALA A 89 -52.48 10.16 -7.13
N LEU A 90 -52.34 11.23 -7.88
CA LEU A 90 -51.30 12.23 -7.76
C LEU A 90 -51.10 12.57 -6.27
N VAL A 91 -50.07 12.00 -5.64
CA VAL A 91 -49.63 12.45 -4.31
C VAL A 91 -48.48 13.43 -4.51
N THR A 92 -48.86 14.66 -4.83
CA THR A 92 -48.08 15.85 -4.46
C THR A 92 -48.10 15.97 -2.94
N SER A 93 -47.31 15.15 -2.25
CA SER A 93 -46.91 15.44 -0.88
C SER A 93 -45.47 15.95 -0.98
N GLU A 94 -45.29 17.24 -0.70
CA GLU A 94 -43.96 17.81 -0.50
C GLU A 94 -43.14 16.88 0.40
N PRO A 95 -41.94 16.45 -0.01
CA PRO A 95 -41.12 15.63 0.84
C PRO A 95 -40.67 16.52 2.00
N SER A 96 -41.16 16.23 3.21
CA SER A 96 -40.63 16.80 4.43
C SER A 96 -39.10 16.69 4.38
N LYS A 97 -38.42 17.84 4.34
CA LYS A 97 -36.96 17.98 4.33
C LYS A 97 -36.39 17.66 5.71
N ASP A 98 -36.73 16.49 6.24
CA ASP A 98 -36.14 15.98 7.44
C ASP A 98 -34.82 15.30 7.04
N PRO A 99 -33.66 15.79 7.52
CA PRO A 99 -32.34 15.28 7.14
C PRO A 99 -32.09 13.83 7.59
N THR A 100 -33.02 13.27 8.38
CA THR A 100 -33.01 11.89 8.87
C THR A 100 -34.00 10.99 8.15
N SER A 101 -34.78 11.51 7.20
CA SER A 101 -35.72 10.71 6.41
C SER A 101 -35.00 9.93 5.31
N LEU A 102 -35.36 8.66 5.15
CA LEU A 102 -34.82 7.77 4.13
C LEU A 102 -34.96 8.34 2.71
N ALA A 103 -36.03 9.08 2.42
CA ALA A 103 -36.25 9.70 1.12
C ALA A 103 -35.15 10.74 0.77
N TYR A 104 -34.59 11.42 1.77
CA TYR A 104 -33.47 12.36 1.59
C TYR A 104 -32.15 11.63 1.31
N HIS A 105 -31.95 10.48 1.95
CA HIS A 105 -30.74 9.67 1.77
C HIS A 105 -30.72 8.90 0.45
N LEU A 106 -31.90 8.47 -0.05
CA LEU A 106 -32.05 7.81 -1.36
C LEU A 106 -32.05 8.79 -2.54
N SER A 107 -32.27 10.10 -2.29
CA SER A 107 -32.12 11.15 -3.31
C SER A 107 -30.69 11.69 -3.39
N SER A 108 -29.73 11.05 -2.70
CA SER A 108 -28.31 11.33 -2.83
C SER A 108 -27.81 10.93 -4.22
N PRO A 109 -26.98 11.77 -4.88
CA PRO A 109 -26.50 11.55 -6.25
C PRO A 109 -25.57 10.32 -6.42
N PHE A 110 -25.41 9.50 -5.37
CA PHE A 110 -24.57 8.32 -5.38
C PHE A 110 -25.31 7.02 -5.77
N TYR A 111 -26.64 7.01 -5.79
CA TYR A 111 -27.43 5.84 -6.21
C TYR A 111 -28.19 6.10 -7.52
N GLN A 112 -27.55 5.80 -8.66
CA GLN A 112 -28.27 5.51 -9.91
C GLN A 112 -28.43 3.99 -10.05
N ASP A 113 -29.68 3.53 -10.03
CA ASP A 113 -30.05 2.14 -10.32
C ASP A 113 -29.98 1.90 -11.84
N HIS A 114 -28.92 1.24 -12.29
CA HIS A 114 -28.81 0.72 -13.65
C HIS A 114 -29.28 -0.74 -13.70
N SER A 115 -30.55 -1.00 -13.39
CA SER A 115 -31.16 -2.31 -13.60
C SER A 115 -32.60 -2.23 -14.12
N GLY A 116 -32.77 -1.61 -15.29
CA GLY A 116 -33.99 -1.71 -16.10
C GLY A 116 -33.62 -1.88 -17.57
N GLY A 117 -33.65 -3.10 -18.08
CA GLY A 117 -33.02 -3.50 -19.33
C GLY A 117 -33.68 -3.03 -20.63
N ALA A 118 -32.88 -3.04 -21.69
CA ALA A 118 -33.31 -3.35 -23.04
C ALA A 118 -32.11 -3.84 -23.89
N ASN A 119 -32.12 -5.14 -24.18
CA ASN A 119 -31.51 -5.81 -25.33
C ASN A 119 -30.03 -5.54 -25.65
N ALA A 120 -29.18 -6.41 -25.10
CA ALA A 120 -27.86 -6.68 -25.67
C ALA A 120 -27.99 -7.63 -26.88
N SER A 121 -27.53 -7.21 -28.07
CA SER A 121 -26.92 -8.13 -29.04
C SER A 121 -26.00 -7.38 -30.02
N ALA A 122 -24.70 -7.66 -29.86
CA ALA A 122 -23.65 -7.75 -30.87
C ALA A 122 -23.42 -6.58 -31.86
N THR A 123 -22.26 -5.93 -31.72
CA THR A 123 -21.07 -6.23 -32.55
C THR A 123 -19.84 -5.54 -31.98
N SER A 124 -18.81 -6.34 -31.74
CA SER A 124 -17.45 -5.95 -31.35
C SER A 124 -16.77 -5.15 -32.47
N THR A 125 -16.01 -4.10 -32.15
CA THR A 125 -14.55 -3.96 -32.36
C THR A 125 -14.09 -2.50 -32.18
N ALA A 126 -12.99 -2.36 -31.44
CA ALA A 126 -12.16 -1.19 -31.15
C ALA A 126 -12.21 0.04 -32.08
N HIS A 127 -12.39 1.24 -31.50
CA HIS A 127 -11.38 2.30 -31.52
C HIS A 127 -11.71 3.42 -30.51
N THR A 128 -10.64 3.85 -29.83
CA THR A 128 -10.40 5.03 -28.98
C THR A 128 -11.27 6.30 -29.12
N LEU A 129 -11.39 7.00 -27.98
CA LEU A 129 -11.47 8.47 -27.73
C LEU A 129 -12.78 9.04 -27.12
N ASP A 130 -12.57 9.83 -26.05
CA ASP A 130 -13.34 10.99 -25.55
C ASP A 130 -14.70 10.78 -24.85
N THR A 131 -14.72 10.71 -23.50
CA THR A 131 -15.00 11.77 -22.47
C THR A 131 -16.50 11.93 -22.12
N PRO A 132 -16.95 12.60 -21.03
CA PRO A 132 -16.40 12.80 -19.67
C PRO A 132 -17.48 12.65 -18.55
N LEU A 133 -17.18 12.04 -17.40
CA LEU A 133 -17.91 12.37 -16.15
C LEU A 133 -16.95 12.95 -15.13
N ASP A 134 -17.09 14.27 -15.04
CA ASP A 134 -16.45 15.27 -14.21
C ASP A 134 -16.49 14.86 -12.73
N SER A 135 -15.41 14.24 -12.25
CA SER A 135 -15.03 14.42 -10.86
C SER A 135 -14.81 15.91 -10.73
N GLY A 136 -15.71 16.68 -10.09
CA GLY A 136 -15.71 18.14 -10.01
C GLY A 136 -14.43 18.84 -9.46
N ARG A 137 -13.29 18.15 -9.47
CA ARG A 137 -11.97 18.72 -9.67
C ARG A 137 -11.83 19.25 -11.10
N SER A 138 -12.05 20.55 -11.23
CA SER A 138 -11.69 21.28 -12.44
C SER A 138 -10.22 21.01 -12.81
N HIS A 139 -9.92 20.99 -14.11
CA HIS A 139 -8.54 20.90 -14.62
C HIS A 139 -7.60 21.90 -13.93
N ALA A 140 -8.11 23.09 -13.59
CA ALA A 140 -7.38 24.12 -12.84
C ALA A 140 -7.04 23.68 -11.40
N SER A 141 -7.96 23.01 -10.69
CA SER A 141 -7.72 22.44 -9.36
C SER A 141 -6.62 21.37 -9.38
N VAL A 142 -6.65 20.47 -10.37
CA VAL A 142 -5.62 19.43 -10.52
C VAL A 142 -4.26 20.05 -10.86
N ALA A 143 -4.22 21.04 -11.76
CA ALA A 143 -2.98 21.75 -12.08
C ALA A 143 -2.38 22.45 -10.86
N GLN A 144 -3.22 23.03 -10.00
CA GLN A 144 -2.79 23.69 -8.77
C GLN A 144 -2.28 22.68 -7.72
N GLU A 145 -2.95 21.54 -7.57
CA GLU A 145 -2.48 20.43 -6.72
C GLU A 145 -1.13 19.87 -7.21
N ILE A 146 -0.95 19.73 -8.53
CA ILE A 146 0.32 19.27 -9.12
C ILE A 146 1.45 20.27 -8.84
N MET A 147 1.19 21.57 -8.95
CA MET A 147 2.18 22.60 -8.61
C MET A 147 2.54 22.56 -7.12
N ASP A 148 1.55 22.45 -6.23
CA ASP A 148 1.77 22.35 -4.79
C ASP A 148 2.50 21.05 -4.40
N LEU A 149 2.23 19.94 -5.07
CA LEU A 149 2.97 18.69 -4.88
C LEU A 149 4.42 18.80 -5.35
N LYS A 150 4.66 19.50 -6.48
CA LYS A 150 6.03 19.77 -6.97
C LYS A 150 6.80 20.66 -6.01
N THR A 151 6.20 21.73 -5.50
CA THR A 151 6.86 22.61 -4.52
C THR A 151 7.10 21.87 -3.21
N LYS A 152 6.15 21.05 -2.72
CA LYS A 152 6.35 20.19 -1.55
C LYS A 152 7.43 19.14 -1.76
N LEU A 153 7.57 18.57 -2.96
CA LEU A 153 8.63 17.62 -3.30
C LEU A 153 10.00 18.29 -3.41
N GLU A 154 10.06 19.55 -3.83
CA GLU A 154 11.30 20.34 -3.85
C GLU A 154 11.70 20.86 -2.46
N GLN A 155 10.70 21.19 -1.62
CA GLN A 155 10.91 21.51 -0.21
C GLN A 155 11.35 20.29 0.61
N ARG A 156 10.90 19.09 0.23
CA ARG A 156 11.49 17.86 0.76
C ARG A 156 12.93 17.79 0.28
N LYS A 157 13.85 17.77 1.24
CA LYS A 157 15.28 17.60 1.01
C LYS A 157 15.47 16.42 0.05
N ARG A 158 15.84 16.70 -1.21
CA ARG A 158 16.27 15.67 -2.15
C ARG A 158 17.31 14.84 -1.42
N THR A 159 17.15 13.51 -1.44
CA THR A 159 18.14 12.55 -0.94
C THR A 159 19.53 13.07 -1.26
N ASP A 160 20.33 13.34 -0.22
CA ASP A 160 21.63 13.99 -0.36
C ASP A 160 22.39 13.26 -1.47
N LYS A 161 22.58 13.93 -2.61
CA LYS A 161 23.37 13.38 -3.70
C LYS A 161 24.72 13.03 -3.10
N ALA A 162 25.22 11.82 -3.38
CA ALA A 162 26.52 11.39 -2.88
C ALA A 162 27.54 12.50 -3.11
N SER A 163 28.41 12.72 -2.12
CA SER A 163 29.39 13.81 -2.19
C SER A 163 30.18 13.71 -3.50
N PRO A 164 30.58 14.84 -4.11
CA PRO A 164 31.30 14.82 -5.39
C PRO A 164 32.60 14.01 -5.31
N GLU A 165 33.18 13.87 -4.12
CA GLU A 165 34.36 13.04 -3.84
C GLU A 165 34.07 11.54 -4.00
N VAL A 166 32.90 11.07 -3.57
CA VAL A 166 32.48 9.66 -3.73
C VAL A 166 32.15 9.34 -5.19
N GLU A 167 31.47 10.25 -5.90
CA GLU A 167 31.19 10.05 -7.33
C GLU A 167 32.49 10.02 -8.15
N LYS A 168 33.46 10.89 -7.84
CA LYS A 168 34.79 10.86 -8.48
C LYS A 168 35.54 9.55 -8.19
N ALA A 169 35.53 9.08 -6.94
CA ALA A 169 36.18 7.81 -6.58
C ALA A 169 35.53 6.60 -7.28
N LYS A 170 34.20 6.61 -7.38
CA LYS A 170 33.41 5.62 -8.12
C LYS A 170 33.73 5.64 -9.61
N GLU A 171 33.79 6.81 -10.23
CA GLU A 171 34.18 6.95 -11.64
C GLU A 171 35.60 6.41 -11.88
N SER A 172 36.55 6.71 -11.01
CA SER A 172 37.93 6.20 -11.10
C SER A 172 38.00 4.67 -10.98
N MET A 173 37.25 4.09 -10.03
CA MET A 173 37.17 2.64 -9.87
C MET A 173 36.54 1.97 -11.10
N VAL A 174 35.43 2.52 -11.59
CA VAL A 174 34.75 2.00 -12.78
C VAL A 174 35.62 2.15 -14.02
N GLN A 175 36.36 3.25 -14.15
CA GLN A 175 37.30 3.46 -15.24
C GLN A 175 38.44 2.43 -15.21
N CYS A 176 39.03 2.18 -14.04
CA CYS A 176 40.08 1.16 -13.91
C CYS A 176 39.55 -0.23 -14.26
N LEU A 177 38.37 -0.59 -13.76
CA LEU A 177 37.76 -1.89 -14.03
C LEU A 177 37.45 -2.10 -15.51
N ARG A 178 36.96 -1.06 -16.21
CA ARG A 178 36.74 -1.09 -17.67
C ARG A 178 38.03 -1.25 -18.46
N LEU A 179 39.12 -0.61 -18.01
CA LEU A 179 40.42 -0.76 -18.65
C LEU A 179 41.02 -2.15 -18.38
N ASN A 180 40.70 -2.75 -17.23
CA ASN A 180 41.23 -4.03 -16.77
C ASN A 180 40.14 -5.10 -16.59
N ASP A 181 39.24 -5.26 -17.56
CA ASP A 181 38.07 -6.16 -17.48
C ASP A 181 38.43 -7.63 -17.17
N ARG A 182 39.63 -8.07 -17.57
CA ARG A 182 40.14 -9.44 -17.32
C ARG A 182 41.05 -9.53 -16.09
N ARG A 183 41.39 -8.41 -15.46
CA ARG A 183 42.31 -8.31 -14.33
C ARG A 183 41.81 -7.32 -13.27
N PRO A 184 40.64 -7.58 -12.64
CA PRO A 184 40.06 -6.66 -11.66
C PRO A 184 40.93 -6.45 -10.41
N LEU A 185 41.87 -7.37 -10.12
CA LEU A 185 42.80 -7.26 -9.00
C LEU A 185 43.82 -6.13 -9.16
N ASP A 186 44.06 -5.65 -10.39
CA ASP A 186 44.99 -4.54 -10.63
C ASP A 186 44.42 -3.19 -10.14
N CYS A 187 43.09 -3.10 -9.96
CA CYS A 187 42.36 -1.91 -9.52
C CYS A 187 42.15 -1.81 -8.01
N TRP A 188 42.96 -2.49 -7.21
CA TRP A 188 42.80 -2.56 -5.75
C TRP A 188 42.95 -1.19 -5.08
N GLN A 189 43.77 -0.30 -5.63
CA GLN A 189 44.02 1.03 -5.07
C GLN A 189 42.78 1.93 -5.19
N GLU A 190 42.09 1.89 -6.33
CA GLU A 190 40.85 2.62 -6.59
C GLU A 190 39.71 2.13 -5.69
N VAL A 191 39.65 0.81 -5.46
CA VAL A 191 38.69 0.20 -4.53
C VAL A 191 38.92 0.69 -3.10
N GLU A 192 40.16 0.73 -2.64
CA GLU A 192 40.49 1.23 -1.29
C GLU A 192 40.21 2.73 -1.13
N GLN A 193 40.42 3.53 -2.18
CA GLN A 193 40.04 4.94 -2.19
C GLN A 193 38.52 5.11 -2.12
N PHE A 194 37.75 4.35 -2.89
CA PHE A 194 36.29 4.38 -2.84
C PHE A 194 35.74 3.98 -1.46
N LYS A 195 36.26 2.89 -0.86
CA LYS A 195 35.89 2.46 0.50
C LYS A 195 36.16 3.53 1.55
N ARG A 196 37.25 4.27 1.42
CA ARG A 196 37.59 5.37 2.34
C ARG A 196 36.58 6.50 2.28
N GLU A 197 36.20 6.91 1.07
CA GLU A 197 35.24 7.99 0.87
C GLU A 197 33.82 7.59 1.29
N VAL A 198 33.40 6.36 0.96
CA VAL A 198 32.13 5.80 1.44
C VAL A 198 32.12 5.69 2.96
N GLY A 199 33.17 5.15 3.57
CA GLY A 199 33.27 5.03 5.02
C GLY A 199 33.23 6.37 5.75
N ARG A 200 33.70 7.47 5.13
CA ARG A 200 33.52 8.83 5.68
C ARG A 200 32.06 9.27 5.65
N LEU A 201 31.35 9.04 4.54
CA LEU A 201 29.92 9.34 4.43
C LEU A 201 29.09 8.49 5.41
N GLU A 202 29.39 7.19 5.51
CA GLU A 202 28.69 6.27 6.40
C GLU A 202 28.84 6.68 7.87
N ARG A 203 30.06 7.04 8.32
CA ARG A 203 30.27 7.56 9.68
C ARG A 203 29.41 8.80 9.96
N GLY A 204 29.37 9.75 9.04
CA GLY A 204 28.54 10.96 9.18
C GLY A 204 27.04 10.68 9.13
N PHE A 205 26.61 9.65 8.39
CA PHE A 205 25.22 9.19 8.39
C PHE A 205 24.84 8.52 9.72
N VAL A 206 25.68 7.61 10.21
CA VAL A 206 25.46 6.90 11.49
C VAL A 206 25.40 7.89 12.65
N GLU A 207 26.27 8.90 12.70
CA GLU A 207 26.22 9.95 13.72
C GLU A 207 24.91 10.77 13.69
N LYS A 208 24.37 11.01 12.49
CA LYS A 208 23.12 11.77 12.29
C LYS A 208 21.88 10.96 12.64
N VAL A 209 21.88 9.66 12.35
CA VAL A 209 20.73 8.76 12.58
C VAL A 209 20.74 8.17 13.99
N GLY A 210 21.91 8.05 14.62
CA GLY A 210 22.08 7.54 15.98
C GLY A 210 21.84 8.56 17.10
N ARG A 211 21.50 9.82 16.76
CA ARG A 211 21.10 10.88 17.70
C ARG A 211 19.60 11.12 17.58
#